data_AF-A0A915CXR0-F1
#
_entry.id   AF-A0A915CXR0-F1
#
_cell.length_a   1.000
_cell.length_b   1.000
_cell.length_c   1.000
_cell.angle_alpha   90.00
_cell.angle_beta   90.00
_cell.angle_gamma   90.00
#
_symmetry.space_group_name_H-M   'P 1'
#
loop_
_entity.id
_entity.type
_entity.pdbx_description
1 polymer ?
#
loop_
_entity_poly.entity_id
_entity_poly.type
_entity_poly.pdbx_seq_one_letter_code
_entity_poly.pdbx_strand_id
1 'polypeptide(L)'
;MAKLKEVSAEEEEESLGIKTNQLFGDWKIVKKLDEAESSKSIGGAAIKLEIAVLELLNKNNSKMYVPQLFRARRRKKFHYMVVTLLGENLRSLRTDSKTGRISAETWSRLAIQCLYGIKLVHEIGYIHRDIKPPNFVMGHRSDVNRVRVVHVLDFGMARHFARFDGNKWIVRKARPSCDFRGTYRYCSPMCMRDVNNRERMISGH
;
A
#
# COMPACT_ATOMS: atom_id res chain seq x y z
N MET A 1 -11.19 4.25 -7.04
CA MET A 1 -9.93 4.64 -6.37
C MET A 1 -10.30 5.55 -5.22
N ALA A 2 -9.90 5.24 -3.98
CA ALA A 2 -10.13 6.15 -2.86
C ALA A 2 -9.40 7.47 -3.16
N LYS A 3 -10.12 8.59 -3.14
CA LYS A 3 -9.52 9.92 -3.28
C LYS A 3 -8.60 10.16 -2.08
N LEU A 4 -7.29 10.15 -2.31
CA LEU A 4 -6.34 10.80 -1.41
C LEU A 4 -6.63 12.30 -1.51
N LYS A 5 -7.33 12.86 -0.52
CA LYS A 5 -7.31 14.30 -0.32
C LYS A 5 -6.16 14.60 0.64
N GLU A 6 -5.23 15.45 0.24
CA GLU A 6 -4.54 16.30 1.20
C GLU A 6 -5.61 17.24 1.75
N VAL A 7 -6.12 16.91 2.93
CA VAL A 7 -6.95 17.83 3.70
C VAL A 7 -6.02 18.37 4.77
N SER A 8 -5.86 19.68 4.87
CA SER A 8 -5.33 20.28 6.10
C SER A 8 -6.16 19.72 7.23
N ALA A 9 -5.52 19.17 8.26
CA ALA A 9 -6.18 18.41 9.32
C ALA A 9 -7.40 19.14 9.93
N GLU A 10 -7.40 20.47 9.84
CA GLU A 10 -8.37 21.43 10.36
C GLU A 10 -9.82 21.27 9.83
N GLU A 11 -10.07 20.94 8.56
CA GLU A 11 -11.45 20.93 8.03
C GLU A 11 -12.23 19.62 8.29
N GLU A 12 -11.55 18.48 8.47
CA GLU A 12 -12.20 17.21 8.89
C GLU A 12 -12.22 17.01 10.42
N GLU A 13 -11.50 17.84 11.17
CA GLU A 13 -11.35 17.79 12.63
C GLU A 13 -12.68 17.96 13.38
N GLU A 14 -13.53 18.89 12.94
CA GLU A 14 -14.80 19.21 13.57
C GLU A 14 -15.91 18.21 13.21
N SER A 15 -15.91 17.73 11.96
CA SER A 15 -16.86 16.74 11.41
C SER A 15 -16.73 15.34 12.05
N LEU A 16 -15.51 14.95 12.43
CA LEU A 16 -15.22 13.62 12.96
C LEU A 16 -15.36 13.51 14.49
N GLY A 17 -15.54 14.64 15.19
CA GLY A 17 -15.65 14.68 16.66
C GLY A 17 -14.38 14.18 17.37
N ILE A 18 -13.22 14.32 16.72
CA ILE A 18 -11.93 13.88 17.27
C ILE A 18 -11.20 15.15 17.70
N LYS A 19 -11.10 15.42 19.01
CA LYS A 19 -10.20 16.46 19.53
C LYS A 19 -8.76 15.99 19.37
N THR A 20 -8.14 16.32 18.24
CA THR A 20 -6.79 15.89 17.86
C THR A 20 -5.67 16.85 18.25
N ASN A 21 -6.01 18.03 18.76
CA ASN A 21 -5.06 19.08 19.20
C ASN A 21 -4.09 18.68 20.34
N GLN A 22 -4.07 17.42 20.76
CA GLN A 22 -3.09 16.86 21.69
C GLN A 22 -2.23 15.72 21.09
N LEU A 23 -2.41 15.35 19.82
CA LEU A 23 -1.75 14.19 19.20
C LEU A 23 -0.90 14.51 17.95
N PHE A 24 -0.97 15.72 17.40
CA PHE A 24 -0.27 16.10 16.17
C PHE A 24 0.89 17.07 16.45
N GLY A 25 1.87 16.60 17.23
CA GLY A 25 3.25 17.11 17.15
C GLY A 25 4.02 16.54 15.94
N ASP A 26 3.51 15.44 15.35
CA ASP A 26 4.12 14.72 14.22
C ASP A 26 3.13 14.59 13.05
N TRP A 27 3.63 14.83 11.83
CA TRP A 27 2.92 14.84 10.55
C TRP A 27 2.24 13.50 10.19
N LYS A 28 0.93 13.49 9.92
CA LYS A 28 0.13 12.26 9.72
C LYS A 28 -0.93 12.43 8.62
N ILE A 29 -1.26 11.35 7.91
CA ILE A 29 -2.36 11.26 6.93
C ILE A 29 -3.52 10.46 7.54
N VAL A 30 -4.74 10.92 7.31
CA VAL A 30 -5.97 10.15 7.56
C VAL A 30 -6.49 9.58 6.25
N LYS A 31 -6.57 8.25 6.14
CA LYS A 31 -7.29 7.58 5.05
C LYS A 31 -8.65 7.13 5.57
N LYS A 32 -9.74 7.59 4.96
CA LYS A 32 -11.13 7.31 5.36
C LYS A 32 -11.91 6.70 4.20
N LEU A 33 -12.80 5.75 4.50
CA LEU A 33 -13.76 5.18 3.56
C LEU A 33 -15.11 4.98 4.24
N ASP A 34 -16.18 5.51 3.65
CA ASP A 34 -17.52 5.42 4.21
C ASP A 34 -18.11 4.00 4.13
N GLU A 35 -18.94 3.61 5.10
CA GLU A 35 -19.47 2.25 5.28
C GLU A 35 -20.48 1.88 4.17
N ALA A 36 -21.24 2.87 3.72
CA ALA A 36 -22.15 2.72 2.58
C ALA A 36 -21.37 2.41 1.30
N GLU A 37 -20.19 3.00 1.13
CA GLU A 37 -19.25 2.69 0.03
C GLU A 37 -18.50 1.39 0.30
N SER A 38 -18.22 1.05 1.56
CA SER A 38 -17.50 -0.16 1.95
C SER A 38 -18.30 -1.44 1.75
N SER A 39 -19.60 -1.44 1.99
CA SER A 39 -20.45 -2.64 1.86
C SER A 39 -20.78 -2.96 0.41
N LYS A 40 -20.74 -1.96 -0.48
CA LYS A 40 -21.11 -2.09 -1.91
C LYS A 40 -19.93 -2.17 -2.87
N SER A 41 -18.70 -1.85 -2.43
CA SER A 41 -17.55 -1.74 -3.34
C SER A 41 -16.38 -2.64 -2.96
N ILE A 42 -15.60 -3.01 -3.99
CA ILE A 42 -14.28 -3.66 -3.86
C ILE A 42 -13.34 -2.81 -2.96
N GLY A 43 -13.54 -1.48 -2.92
CA GLY A 43 -12.79 -0.56 -2.08
C GLY A 43 -12.97 -0.78 -0.58
N GLY A 44 -14.14 -1.26 -0.16
CA GLY A 44 -14.41 -1.61 1.24
C GLY A 44 -13.60 -2.77 1.78
N ALA A 45 -13.45 -3.81 0.95
CA ALA A 45 -12.56 -4.92 1.28
C ALA A 45 -11.08 -4.48 1.25
N ALA A 46 -10.73 -3.55 0.36
CA ALA A 46 -9.37 -3.06 0.20
C ALA A 46 -8.86 -2.29 1.44
N ILE A 47 -9.63 -1.34 2.00
CA ILE A 47 -9.17 -0.60 3.19
C ILE A 47 -9.04 -1.50 4.43
N LYS A 48 -9.95 -2.46 4.59
CA LYS A 48 -9.90 -3.44 5.70
C LYS A 48 -8.65 -4.30 5.59
N LEU A 49 -8.34 -4.76 4.38
CA LEU A 49 -7.13 -5.53 4.10
C LEU A 49 -5.87 -4.69 4.33
N GLU A 50 -5.87 -3.43 3.90
CA GLU A 50 -4.73 -2.54 4.05
C GLU A 50 -4.42 -2.26 5.52
N ILE A 51 -5.45 -2.00 6.33
CA ILE A 51 -5.32 -1.88 7.78
C ILE A 51 -4.72 -3.17 8.38
N ALA A 52 -5.27 -4.34 8.05
CA ALA A 52 -4.79 -5.61 8.60
C ALA A 52 -3.32 -5.89 8.24
N VAL A 53 -2.91 -5.60 6.99
CA VAL A 53 -1.52 -5.76 6.55
C VAL A 53 -0.60 -4.78 7.28
N LEU A 54 -1.00 -3.52 7.40
CA LEU A 54 -0.22 -2.50 8.13
C LEU A 54 -0.09 -2.82 9.62
N GLU A 55 -1.13 -3.32 10.26
CA GLU A 55 -1.10 -3.79 11.66
C GLU A 55 -0.06 -4.91 11.85
N LEU A 56 -0.04 -5.89 10.94
CA LEU A 56 0.95 -6.97 10.97
C LEU A 56 2.38 -6.47 10.75
N LEU A 57 2.57 -5.55 9.80
CA LEU A 57 3.89 -4.95 9.52
C LEU A 57 4.42 -4.14 10.70
N ASN A 58 3.54 -3.50 11.48
CA ASN A 58 3.88 -2.64 12.62
C ASN A 58 3.84 -3.34 13.99
N LYS A 59 3.50 -4.64 14.06
CA LYS A 59 3.27 -5.37 15.32
C LYS A 59 4.47 -5.39 16.28
N ASN A 60 5.71 -5.36 15.75
CA ASN A 60 6.95 -5.50 16.52
C ASN A 60 7.87 -4.28 16.37
N ASN A 61 7.30 -3.07 16.45
CA ASN A 61 7.90 -1.76 16.15
C ASN A 61 7.73 -1.29 14.70
N SER A 62 7.94 0.02 14.51
CA SER A 62 7.98 0.64 13.19
C SER A 62 9.12 0.03 12.38
N LYS A 63 8.77 -0.59 11.25
CA LYS A 63 9.76 -1.05 10.29
C LYS A 63 10.12 0.07 9.32
N MET A 64 11.40 0.15 8.98
CA MET A 64 11.87 0.97 7.86
C MET A 64 11.17 0.48 6.57
N TYR A 65 10.91 1.37 5.60
CA TYR A 65 10.25 1.07 4.31
C TYR A 65 8.73 0.83 4.33
N VAL A 66 8.05 0.99 5.46
CA VAL A 66 6.57 0.95 5.54
C VAL A 66 6.06 2.11 6.39
N PRO A 67 4.88 2.67 6.09
CA PRO A 67 4.30 3.72 6.93
C PRO A 67 4.03 3.21 8.33
N GLN A 68 4.28 4.06 9.33
CA GLN A 68 3.87 3.76 10.69
C GLN A 68 2.36 3.90 10.79
N LEU A 69 1.70 2.86 11.28
CA LEU A 69 0.28 2.90 11.61
C LEU A 69 0.13 3.40 13.04
N PHE A 70 -0.42 4.61 13.21
CA PHE A 70 -0.66 5.19 14.53
C PHE A 70 -2.00 4.76 15.11
N ARG A 71 -3.03 4.67 14.25
CA ARG A 71 -4.38 4.31 14.67
C ARG A 71 -5.16 3.72 13.51
N ALA A 72 -5.91 2.66 13.76
CA ALA A 72 -6.97 2.20 12.87
C ALA A 72 -8.24 1.95 13.66
N ARG A 73 -9.38 2.38 13.13
CA ARG A 73 -10.68 2.19 13.77
C ARG A 73 -11.79 1.98 12.75
N ARG A 74 -12.73 1.15 13.14
CA ARG A 74 -14.03 1.02 12.50
C ARG A 74 -15.06 1.85 13.27
N ARG A 75 -15.81 2.67 12.56
CA ARG A 75 -17.01 3.36 13.05
C ARG A 75 -18.25 2.77 12.36
N LYS A 76 -19.44 3.10 12.85
CA LYS A 76 -20.71 2.65 12.23
C LYS A 76 -20.86 3.12 10.79
N LYS A 77 -20.31 4.29 10.46
CA LYS A 77 -20.47 4.96 9.16
C LYS A 77 -19.23 4.97 8.28
N PHE A 78 -18.05 4.58 8.79
CA PHE A 78 -16.80 4.59 8.01
C PHE A 78 -15.70 3.80 8.70
N HIS A 79 -14.69 3.43 7.92
CA HIS A 79 -13.40 2.93 8.39
C HIS A 79 -12.34 4.00 8.18
N TYR A 80 -11.40 4.13 9.12
CA TYR A 80 -10.27 5.03 8.93
C TYR A 80 -8.98 4.47 9.53
N MET A 81 -7.87 4.98 9.00
CA MET A 81 -6.54 4.81 9.57
C MET A 81 -5.75 6.10 9.54
N VAL A 82 -4.90 6.27 10.54
CA VAL A 82 -3.95 7.37 10.71
C VAL A 82 -2.55 6.80 10.55
N VAL A 83 -1.83 7.27 9.55
CA VAL A 83 -0.49 6.78 9.19
C VAL A 83 0.51 7.93 9.05
N THR A 84 1.80 7.64 8.98
CA THR A 84 2.85 8.65 8.69
C THR A 84 2.56 9.41 7.40
N LEU A 85 2.71 10.73 7.42
CA LEU A 85 2.72 11.54 6.20
C LEU A 85 3.99 11.24 5.39
N LEU A 86 3.82 10.96 4.11
CA LEU A 86 4.90 10.68 3.17
C LEU A 86 4.97 11.75 2.08
N GLY A 87 6.07 11.76 1.34
CA GLY A 87 6.31 12.71 0.25
C GLY A 87 5.82 12.21 -1.11
N GLU A 88 6.62 12.47 -2.14
CA GLU A 88 6.26 12.15 -3.52
C GLU A 88 6.48 10.68 -3.85
N ASN A 89 5.64 10.14 -4.74
CA ASN A 89 5.80 8.80 -5.28
C ASN A 89 6.86 8.74 -6.39
N LEU A 90 7.40 7.55 -6.67
CA LEU A 90 8.46 7.38 -7.67
C LEU A 90 8.01 7.69 -9.11
N ARG A 91 6.70 7.65 -9.41
CA ARG A 91 6.19 8.10 -10.72
C ARG A 91 6.34 9.61 -10.84
N SER A 92 5.91 10.37 -9.83
CA SER A 92 6.04 11.82 -9.76
C SER A 92 7.50 12.24 -9.81
N LEU A 93 8.36 11.57 -9.02
CA LEU A 93 9.80 11.83 -9.00
C LEU A 93 10.44 11.65 -10.40
N ARG A 94 10.01 10.65 -11.16
CA ARG A 94 10.46 10.43 -12.54
C ARG A 94 9.99 11.52 -13.50
N THR A 95 8.79 12.06 -13.31
CA THR A 95 8.20 13.07 -14.21
C THR A 95 8.61 14.50 -13.88
N ASP A 96 8.86 14.80 -12.61
CA ASP A 96 9.17 16.14 -12.12
C ASP A 96 10.66 16.47 -12.13
N SER A 97 11.49 15.65 -12.79
CA SER A 97 12.91 15.89 -12.99
C SER A 97 13.14 17.04 -13.99
N LYS A 98 12.73 18.26 -13.60
CA LYS A 98 12.94 19.52 -14.31
C LYS A 98 14.42 19.93 -14.36
N THR A 99 15.28 19.29 -13.55
CA THR A 99 16.70 19.61 -13.37
C THR A 99 17.67 18.58 -13.95
N GLY A 100 17.18 17.60 -14.71
CA GLY A 100 18.01 16.55 -15.29
C GLY A 100 17.62 15.16 -14.81
N ARG A 101 17.83 14.17 -15.68
CA ARG A 101 17.47 12.77 -15.42
C ARG A 101 18.08 12.30 -14.09
N ILE A 102 17.25 11.70 -13.23
CA ILE A 102 17.74 10.97 -12.06
C ILE A 102 18.76 9.94 -12.53
N SER A 103 19.94 9.94 -11.90
CA SER A 103 21.05 9.09 -12.31
C SER A 103 20.73 7.61 -12.14
N ALA A 104 21.40 6.75 -12.90
CA ALA A 104 21.22 5.29 -12.81
C ALA A 104 21.57 4.76 -11.41
N GLU A 105 22.56 5.35 -10.74
CA GLU A 105 22.97 4.99 -9.38
C GLU A 105 21.86 5.33 -8.38
N THR A 106 21.18 6.47 -8.57
CA THR A 106 20.06 6.87 -7.72
C THR A 106 18.88 5.91 -7.91
N TRP A 107 18.54 5.57 -9.16
CA TRP A 107 17.52 4.55 -9.44
C TRP A 107 17.87 3.19 -8.84
N SER A 108 19.13 2.79 -8.91
CA SER A 108 19.61 1.53 -8.33
C SER A 108 19.41 1.51 -6.81
N ARG A 109 19.77 2.60 -6.12
CA ARG A 109 19.53 2.74 -4.67
C ARG A 109 18.04 2.71 -4.32
N LEU A 110 17.19 3.39 -5.09
CA LEU A 110 15.74 3.37 -4.88
C LEU A 110 15.17 1.95 -5.10
N ALA A 111 15.61 1.25 -6.14
CA ALA A 111 15.17 -0.12 -6.43
C ALA A 111 15.51 -1.09 -5.29
N ILE A 112 16.72 -0.98 -4.71
CA ILE A 112 17.11 -1.78 -3.54
C ILE A 112 16.16 -1.53 -2.37
N GLN A 113 15.79 -0.28 -2.09
CA GLN A 113 14.82 0.04 -1.04
C GLN A 113 13.41 -0.49 -1.33
N CYS A 114 12.95 -0.40 -2.58
CA CYS A 114 11.69 -1.01 -3.01
C CYS A 114 11.68 -2.53 -2.72
N LEU A 115 12.79 -3.22 -3.01
CA LEU A 115 12.93 -4.65 -2.75
C LEU A 115 12.89 -4.97 -1.24
N TYR A 116 13.52 -4.15 -0.41
CA TYR A 116 13.41 -4.29 1.05
C TYR A 116 11.96 -4.15 1.53
N GLY A 117 11.23 -3.15 1.04
CA GLY A 117 9.82 -2.99 1.35
C GLY A 117 8.97 -4.20 0.94
N ILE A 118 9.19 -4.74 -0.28
CA ILE A 118 8.52 -5.96 -0.76
C ILE A 118 8.86 -7.16 0.14
N LYS A 119 10.13 -7.32 0.52
CA LYS A 119 10.58 -8.37 1.42
C LYS A 119 9.81 -8.35 2.74
N LEU A 120 9.60 -7.18 3.35
CA LEU A 120 8.83 -7.07 4.59
C LEU A 120 7.38 -7.55 4.45
N VAL A 121 6.75 -7.30 3.30
CA VAL A 121 5.40 -7.81 3.00
C VAL A 121 5.42 -9.34 2.89
N HIS A 122 6.46 -9.90 2.27
CA HIS A 122 6.62 -11.34 2.14
C HIS A 122 6.88 -12.04 3.48
N GLU A 123 7.65 -11.42 4.38
CA GLU A 123 7.94 -11.95 5.72
C GLU A 123 6.71 -12.12 6.61
N ILE A 124 5.65 -11.34 6.37
CA ILE A 124 4.37 -11.51 7.09
C ILE A 124 3.41 -12.47 6.36
N GLY A 125 3.86 -13.15 5.31
CA GLY A 125 3.09 -14.15 4.57
C GLY A 125 2.16 -13.57 3.49
N TYR A 126 2.37 -12.31 3.09
CA TYR A 126 1.57 -11.63 2.06
C TYR A 126 2.37 -11.38 0.77
N ILE A 127 1.66 -11.34 -0.35
CA ILE A 127 2.13 -10.78 -1.62
C ILE A 127 1.36 -9.48 -1.90
N HIS A 128 2.05 -8.45 -2.38
CA HIS A 128 1.43 -7.13 -2.63
C HIS A 128 0.44 -7.13 -3.80
N ARG A 129 0.79 -7.81 -4.89
CA ARG A 129 0.05 -7.93 -6.17
C ARG A 129 -0.18 -6.67 -6.99
N ASP A 130 0.10 -5.47 -6.47
CA ASP A 130 0.06 -4.23 -7.26
C ASP A 130 1.36 -3.42 -7.13
N ILE A 131 2.47 -3.99 -7.60
CA ILE A 131 3.78 -3.35 -7.57
C ILE A 131 3.89 -2.39 -8.75
N LYS A 132 4.02 -1.09 -8.47
CA LYS A 132 4.13 -0.03 -9.48
C LYS A 132 4.73 1.24 -8.88
N PRO A 133 5.38 2.12 -9.67
CA PRO A 133 6.02 3.33 -9.14
C PRO A 133 5.12 4.25 -8.29
N PRO A 134 3.81 4.42 -8.59
CA PRO A 134 2.90 5.17 -7.71
C PRO A 134 2.75 4.63 -6.29
N ASN A 135 3.01 3.35 -6.07
CA ASN A 135 2.86 2.69 -4.76
C ASN A 135 4.16 2.69 -3.94
N PHE A 136 5.22 3.31 -4.46
CA PHE A 136 6.47 3.54 -3.74
C PHE A 136 6.65 5.04 -3.53
N VAL A 137 6.79 5.44 -2.27
CA VAL A 137 6.71 6.85 -1.86
C VAL A 137 7.89 7.23 -0.98
N MET A 138 8.51 8.37 -1.25
CA MET A 138 9.61 8.89 -0.44
C MET A 138 9.10 9.33 0.95
N GLY A 139 9.96 9.35 1.95
CA GLY A 139 9.65 10.03 3.21
C GLY A 139 9.35 11.50 3.00
N HIS A 140 8.56 12.09 3.89
CA HIS A 140 8.21 13.50 3.82
C HIS A 140 9.46 14.39 4.01
N ARG A 141 9.50 15.55 3.36
CA ARG A 141 10.66 16.47 3.39
C ARG A 141 11.01 16.95 4.81
N SER A 142 9.98 17.06 5.67
CA SER A 142 10.14 17.45 7.07
C SER A 142 10.60 16.31 8.00
N ASP A 143 10.57 15.06 7.55
CA ASP A 143 11.10 13.92 8.32
C ASP A 143 12.55 13.65 7.92
N VAL A 144 13.48 14.34 8.57
CA VAL A 144 14.92 14.27 8.26
C VAL A 144 15.49 12.86 8.33
N ASN A 145 14.91 11.98 9.16
CA ASN A 145 15.37 10.60 9.33
C ASN A 145 14.88 9.69 8.21
N ARG A 146 13.71 9.98 7.64
CA ARG A 146 13.06 9.12 6.62
C ARG A 146 12.99 9.74 5.24
N VAL A 147 13.38 10.99 5.04
CA VAL A 147 13.27 11.72 3.76
C VAL A 147 13.95 11.00 2.58
N ARG A 148 15.01 10.22 2.84
CA ARG A 148 15.74 9.42 1.82
C ARG A 148 15.25 7.97 1.72
N VAL A 149 14.20 7.62 2.45
CA VAL A 149 13.66 6.26 2.56
C VAL A 149 12.43 6.09 1.68
N VAL A 150 12.41 5.01 0.90
CA VAL A 150 11.24 4.61 0.09
C VAL A 150 10.31 3.74 0.93
N HIS A 151 9.02 4.05 0.92
CA HIS A 151 7.98 3.33 1.62
C HIS A 151 7.01 2.67 0.64
N VAL A 152 6.57 1.45 0.96
CA VAL A 152 5.55 0.72 0.18
C VAL A 152 4.15 1.06 0.67
N LEU A 153 3.26 1.39 -0.26
CA LEU A 153 1.86 1.75 -0.03
C LEU A 153 0.89 0.86 -0.82
N ASP A 154 -0.39 0.98 -0.47
CA ASP A 154 -1.54 0.39 -1.18
C ASP A 154 -1.58 -1.14 -1.16
N PHE A 155 -1.77 -1.69 0.04
CA PHE A 155 -1.98 -3.12 0.26
C PHE A 155 -3.43 -3.57 -0.03
N GLY A 156 -4.25 -2.71 -0.65
CA GLY A 156 -5.66 -3.01 -0.93
C GLY A 156 -5.88 -4.21 -1.87
N MET A 157 -4.83 -4.61 -2.58
CA MET A 157 -4.81 -5.77 -3.46
C MET A 157 -3.97 -6.92 -2.90
N ALA A 158 -3.41 -6.79 -1.71
CA ALA A 158 -2.54 -7.81 -1.13
C ALA A 158 -3.25 -9.16 -0.96
N ARG A 159 -2.48 -10.21 -0.72
CA ARG A 159 -3.03 -11.54 -0.49
C ARG A 159 -2.08 -12.42 0.31
N HIS A 160 -2.63 -13.20 1.24
CA HIS A 160 -1.87 -14.28 1.86
C HIS A 160 -1.40 -15.29 0.82
N PHE A 161 -0.08 -15.51 0.75
CA PHE A 161 0.51 -16.60 -0.01
C PHE A 161 0.98 -17.74 0.90
N ALA A 162 1.35 -17.43 2.15
CA ALA A 162 1.79 -18.41 3.12
C ALA A 162 1.25 -18.08 4.52
N ARG A 163 1.12 -19.12 5.35
CA ARG A 163 0.78 -19.02 6.76
C ARG A 163 1.86 -19.73 7.57
N PHE A 164 2.34 -19.08 8.63
CA PHE A 164 3.22 -19.72 9.60
C PHE A 164 2.37 -20.55 10.57
N ASP A 165 2.68 -21.84 10.72
CA ASP A 165 1.95 -22.76 11.61
C ASP A 165 2.56 -22.85 13.02
N GLY A 166 3.67 -22.15 13.27
CA GLY A 166 4.45 -22.22 14.51
C GLY A 166 5.81 -22.90 14.31
N ASN A 167 5.98 -23.70 13.27
CA ASN A 167 7.22 -24.42 12.97
C ASN A 167 7.72 -24.16 11.54
N LYS A 168 6.81 -24.04 10.56
CA LYS A 168 7.14 -23.81 9.15
C LYS A 168 6.14 -22.91 8.43
N TRP A 169 6.58 -22.36 7.31
CA TRP A 169 5.71 -21.67 6.37
C TRP A 169 4.95 -22.67 5.49
N ILE A 170 3.62 -22.66 5.60
CA ILE A 170 2.73 -23.43 4.73
C ILE A 170 2.27 -22.52 3.59
N VAL A 171 2.73 -22.81 2.37
CA VAL A 171 2.34 -22.09 1.16
C VAL A 171 0.94 -22.53 0.71
N ARG A 172 0.09 -21.58 0.35
CA ARG A 172 -1.25 -21.87 -0.21
C ARG A 172 -1.12 -22.51 -1.58
N LYS A 173 -1.91 -23.56 -1.84
CA LYS A 173 -1.98 -24.18 -3.18
C LYS A 173 -2.38 -23.14 -4.23
N ALA A 174 -1.78 -23.26 -5.42
CA ALA A 174 -2.18 -22.49 -6.58
C ALA A 174 -3.67 -22.73 -6.88
N ARG A 175 -4.38 -21.69 -7.30
CA ARG A 175 -5.77 -21.86 -7.72
C ARG A 175 -5.81 -22.36 -9.16
N PRO A 176 -6.77 -23.22 -9.52
CA PRO A 176 -6.97 -23.61 -10.91
C PRO A 176 -7.38 -22.42 -11.79
N SER A 177 -7.98 -21.39 -11.19
CA SER A 177 -8.33 -20.16 -11.90
C SER A 177 -8.28 -18.94 -10.97
N CYS A 178 -7.80 -17.81 -11.48
CA CYS A 178 -7.87 -16.52 -10.78
C CYS A 178 -8.11 -15.36 -11.76
N ASP A 179 -9.01 -14.46 -11.39
CA ASP A 179 -9.18 -13.22 -12.15
C ASP A 179 -7.96 -12.33 -11.97
N PHE A 180 -7.52 -11.73 -13.08
CA PHE A 180 -6.42 -10.79 -13.06
C PHE A 180 -6.79 -9.59 -12.18
N ARG A 181 -5.85 -9.23 -11.32
CA ARG A 181 -5.94 -8.06 -10.45
C ARG A 181 -4.55 -7.43 -10.39
N GLY A 182 -4.45 -6.16 -10.78
CA GLY A 182 -3.23 -5.37 -10.71
C GLY A 182 -3.14 -4.42 -11.90
N THR A 183 -2.00 -3.74 -12.02
CA THR A 183 -1.74 -2.86 -13.17
C THR A 183 -1.03 -3.63 -14.29
N TYR A 184 -1.68 -3.77 -15.45
CA TYR A 184 -1.21 -4.57 -16.60
C TYR A 184 0.26 -4.32 -16.96
N ARG A 185 0.67 -3.05 -17.05
CA ARG A 185 2.04 -2.65 -17.42
C ARG A 185 3.14 -3.20 -16.50
N TYR A 186 2.82 -3.51 -15.25
CA TYR A 186 3.80 -3.92 -14.23
C TYR A 186 3.57 -5.36 -13.75
N CYS A 187 2.64 -6.08 -14.36
CA CYS A 187 2.39 -7.46 -13.96
C CYS A 187 3.42 -8.43 -14.57
N SER A 188 3.65 -9.54 -13.88
CA SER A 188 4.55 -10.59 -14.39
C SER A 188 4.00 -11.16 -15.70
N PRO A 189 4.87 -11.53 -16.67
CA PRO A 189 4.46 -12.21 -17.89
C PRO A 189 3.62 -13.48 -17.64
N MET A 190 3.85 -14.16 -16.52
CA MET A 190 3.07 -15.34 -16.14
C MET A 190 1.59 -14.99 -15.88
N CYS A 191 1.31 -13.84 -15.25
CA CYS A 191 -0.06 -13.37 -15.05
C CYS A 191 -0.77 -13.12 -16.38
N MET A 192 -0.03 -12.65 -17.38
CA MET A 192 -0.56 -12.38 -18.71
C MET A 192 -0.87 -13.65 -19.50
N ARG A 193 -0.04 -14.70 -19.34
CA ARG A 193 -0.29 -16.01 -19.95
C ARG A 193 -1.59 -16.63 -19.44
N ASP A 194 -1.86 -16.54 -18.14
CA ASP A 194 -3.09 -17.08 -17.54
C ASP A 194 -4.35 -16.34 -18.03
N VAL A 195 -4.26 -15.02 -18.27
CA VAL A 195 -5.35 -14.23 -18.87
C VAL A 195 -5.62 -14.68 -20.31
N ASN A 196 -4.58 -14.74 -21.13
CA ASN A 196 -4.71 -15.14 -22.53
C ASN A 196 -5.20 -16.59 -22.68
N ASN A 197 -4.73 -17.50 -21.83
CA ASN A 197 -5.18 -18.89 -21.82
C ASN A 197 -6.65 -19.00 -21.43
N ARG A 198 -7.14 -18.15 -20.51
CA ARG A 198 -8.56 -18.06 -20.17
C ARG A 198 -9.39 -17.49 -21.33
N GLU A 199 -8.93 -16.41 -21.98
CA GLU A 199 -9.62 -15.86 -23.14
C GLU A 199 -9.75 -16.90 -24.26
N ARG A 200 -8.69 -17.68 -24.51
CA ARG A 200 -8.74 -18.82 -25.45
C ARG A 200 -9.72 -19.92 -25.05
N MET A 201 -9.73 -20.32 -23.77
CA MET A 201 -10.70 -21.30 -23.25
C MET A 201 -12.15 -20.80 -23.37
N ILE A 202 -12.39 -19.48 -23.27
CA ILE A 202 -13.71 -18.88 -23.42
C ILE A 202 -14.08 -18.70 -24.91
N SER A 203 -13.10 -18.46 -25.78
CA SER A 203 -13.31 -18.30 -27.23
C SER A 203 -13.33 -19.62 -28.01
N GLY A 204 -13.21 -20.78 -27.33
CA GLY A 204 -13.43 -22.10 -27.92
C GLY A 204 -12.45 -22.51 -29.03
N HIS A 205 -11.21 -22.03 -28.99
CA HIS A 205 -10.13 -22.45 -29.91
C HIS A 205 -9.14 -23.37 -29.20
#